data_AF-A0A7C7I7K8-F1
#
_entry.id   AF-A0A7C7I7K8-F1
#
_cell.length_a   1.000
_cell.length_b   1.000
_cell.length_c   1.000
_cell.angle_alpha   90.00
_cell.angle_beta   90.00
_cell.angle_gamma   90.00
#
_symmetry.space_group_name_H-M   'P 1'
#
loop_
_entity.id
_entity.type
_entity.pdbx_description
1 polymer ?
#
loop_
_entity_poly.entity_id
_entity_poly.type
_entity_poly.pdbx_seq_one_letter_code
_entity_poly.pdbx_strand_id
1 'polypeptide(L)'
;QNILLAARGLGLGSVLTTRQTRFEKEIKQLLSIPDDVTTMALLPIGFPADGTRYGPTRRKPLEEVAFVERWGESWQLGSPGYTSNI
;
A
#
# COMPACT_ATOMS: atom_id res chain seq x y z
N GLN A 1 6.31 -4.40 1.31
CA GLN A 1 5.69 -4.01 0.03
C GLN A 1 6.03 -4.95 -1.13
N ASN A 2 7.21 -5.59 -1.14
CA ASN A 2 7.71 -6.45 -2.24
C ASN A 2 6.68 -7.44 -2.81
N ILE A 3 5.85 -8.06 -1.96
CA ILE A 3 4.83 -9.03 -2.39
C ILE A 3 3.81 -8.42 -3.36
N LEU A 4 3.31 -7.21 -3.10
CA LEU A 4 2.31 -6.56 -3.96
C LEU A 4 2.90 -6.18 -5.32
N LEU A 5 4.16 -5.75 -5.33
CA LEU A 5 4.89 -5.44 -6.57
C LEU A 5 5.14 -6.71 -7.39
N ALA A 6 5.55 -7.80 -6.73
CA ALA A 6 5.72 -9.10 -7.37
C ALA A 6 4.41 -9.65 -7.94
N ALA A 7 3.32 -9.60 -7.16
CA ALA A 7 1.99 -9.99 -7.63
C ALA A 7 1.59 -9.20 -8.88
N ARG A 8 1.79 -7.88 -8.88
CA ARG A 8 1.52 -7.03 -10.04
C ARG A 8 2.36 -7.43 -11.27
N GLY A 9 3.65 -7.71 -11.09
CA GLY A 9 4.54 -8.15 -12.16
C GLY A 9 4.18 -9.51 -12.75
N LEU A 10 3.59 -10.39 -11.95
CA LEU A 10 3.10 -11.71 -12.36
C LEU A 10 1.66 -11.70 -12.92
N GLY A 11 1.05 -10.52 -13.08
CA GLY A 11 -0.33 -10.39 -13.57
C GLY A 11 -1.41 -10.69 -12.52
N LEU A 12 -1.05 -10.83 -11.24
CA LEU A 12 -1.98 -11.10 -10.14
C LEU A 12 -2.61 -9.81 -9.56
N GLY A 13 -3.85 -9.97 -9.12
CA GLY A 13 -4.61 -9.06 -8.28
C GLY A 13 -4.24 -9.20 -6.80
N SER A 14 -4.06 -8.09 -6.08
CA SER A 14 -3.96 -8.10 -4.61
C SER A 14 -4.32 -6.74 -3.99
N VAL A 15 -4.60 -6.74 -2.69
CA VAL A 15 -4.86 -5.55 -1.88
C VAL A 15 -4.22 -5.73 -0.50
N LEU A 16 -3.56 -4.68 0.00
CA LEU A 16 -3.20 -4.63 1.42
C LEU A 16 -4.45 -4.23 2.20
N THR A 17 -4.91 -5.09 3.09
CA THR A 17 -6.03 -4.78 3.97
C THR A 17 -5.66 -5.03 5.42
N THR A 18 -6.28 -4.27 6.31
CA THR A 18 -6.27 -4.48 7.76
C THR A 18 -7.62 -4.94 8.27
N ARG A 19 -8.57 -5.30 7.38
CA ARG A 19 -9.92 -5.71 7.79
C ARG A 19 -9.93 -6.92 8.73
N GLN A 20 -8.91 -7.78 8.64
CA GLN A 20 -8.76 -8.95 9.48
C GLN A 20 -8.61 -8.59 10.97
N THR A 21 -8.09 -7.41 11.30
CA THR A 21 -7.87 -6.99 12.71
C THR A 21 -9.17 -6.83 13.48
N ARG A 22 -10.32 -6.66 12.79
CA ARG A 22 -11.65 -6.68 13.41
C ARG A 22 -12.06 -8.05 13.94
N PHE A 23 -11.36 -9.11 13.49
CA PHE A 23 -11.59 -10.52 13.83
C PHE A 23 -10.29 -11.18 14.29
N GLU A 24 -9.40 -10.40 14.92
CA GLU A 24 -8.05 -10.84 15.28
C GLU A 24 -8.09 -12.11 16.15
N LYS A 25 -8.99 -12.17 17.13
CA LYS A 25 -9.10 -13.32 18.02
C LYS A 25 -9.48 -14.59 17.27
N GLU A 26 -10.50 -14.52 16.43
CA GLU A 26 -10.99 -15.64 15.62
C GLU A 26 -9.94 -16.12 14.64
N ILE A 27 -9.23 -15.19 13.98
CA ILE A 27 -8.17 -15.51 13.02
C ILE A 27 -6.97 -16.13 13.72
N LYS A 28 -6.55 -15.60 14.87
CA LYS A 28 -5.47 -16.18 15.65
C LYS A 28 -5.80 -17.60 16.09
N GLN A 29 -7.01 -17.83 16.58
CA GLN A 29 -7.47 -19.17 16.93
C GLN A 29 -7.48 -20.11 15.71
N LEU A 30 -8.08 -19.66 14.60
CA LEU A 30 -8.21 -20.46 13.37
C LEU A 30 -6.86 -20.86 12.79
N LEU A 31 -5.89 -19.94 12.78
CA LEU A 31 -4.56 -20.15 12.21
C LEU A 31 -3.53 -20.59 13.26
N SER A 32 -3.95 -20.80 14.51
CA SER A 32 -3.07 -21.14 15.64
C SER A 32 -1.90 -20.14 15.82
N ILE A 33 -2.18 -18.85 15.63
CA ILE A 33 -1.22 -17.77 15.83
C ILE A 33 -1.11 -17.46 17.34
N PRO A 34 0.10 -17.40 17.91
CA PRO A 34 0.31 -17.04 19.31
C PRO A 34 -0.24 -15.67 19.72
N ASP A 35 -0.57 -15.51 21.00
CA ASP A 35 -1.13 -14.27 21.53
C ASP A 35 -0.17 -13.08 21.47
N ASP A 36 1.14 -13.33 21.55
CA ASP A 36 2.21 -12.34 21.46
C ASP A 36 2.57 -11.92 20.02
N VAL A 37 2.03 -12.62 19.01
CA VAL A 37 2.23 -12.28 17.59
C VAL A 37 1.08 -11.41 17.09
N THR A 38 1.37 -10.25 16.51
CA THR A 38 0.33 -9.36 15.95
C THR A 38 0.19 -9.52 14.44
N THR A 39 -1.04 -9.69 13.93
CA THR A 39 -1.25 -9.67 12.47
C THR A 39 -1.32 -8.23 11.96
N MET A 40 -0.38 -7.84 11.09
CA MET A 40 -0.29 -6.47 10.60
C MET A 40 -1.15 -6.22 9.36
N ALA A 41 -1.10 -7.13 8.38
CA ALA A 41 -1.83 -7.00 7.12
C ALA A 41 -2.21 -8.38 6.58
N LEU A 42 -3.36 -8.43 5.92
CA LEU A 42 -3.79 -9.56 5.09
C LEU A 42 -3.69 -9.17 3.62
N LEU A 43 -3.19 -10.09 2.79
CA LEU A 43 -3.05 -9.89 1.35
C LEU A 43 -3.78 -11.01 0.61
N PRO A 44 -5.05 -10.81 0.21
CA PRO A 44 -5.69 -11.67 -0.76
C PRO A 44 -4.94 -11.58 -2.10
N ILE A 45 -4.64 -12.71 -2.74
CA ILE A 45 -3.91 -12.77 -4.01
C ILE A 45 -4.64 -13.74 -4.95
N GLY A 46 -4.81 -13.36 -6.22
CA GLY A 46 -5.40 -14.23 -7.23
C GLY A 46 -5.38 -13.60 -8.63
N PHE A 47 -5.81 -14.36 -9.63
CA PHE A 47 -5.97 -13.83 -10.98
C PHE A 47 -7.19 -12.91 -11.06
N PRO A 48 -7.08 -11.74 -11.72
CA PRO A 48 -8.24 -10.92 -12.04
C PRO A 48 -9.24 -11.71 -12.88
N ALA A 49 -10.54 -11.52 -12.63
CA ALA A 49 -11.58 -12.09 -13.48
C ALA A 49 -11.49 -11.56 -14.92
N ASP A 50 -12.01 -12.33 -15.88
CA ASP A 50 -12.00 -11.95 -17.29
C ASP A 50 -12.61 -10.56 -17.51
N GLY A 51 -11.97 -9.77 -18.38
CA GLY A 51 -12.34 -8.38 -18.65
C GLY A 51 -11.97 -7.39 -17.54
N THR A 52 -11.46 -7.85 -16.38
CA THR A 52 -11.03 -6.97 -15.28
C THR A 52 -9.55 -6.64 -15.39
N ARG A 53 -9.22 -5.36 -15.24
CA ARG A 53 -7.85 -4.88 -15.13
C ARG A 53 -7.73 -3.92 -13.94
N TYR A 54 -6.52 -3.77 -13.43
CA TYR A 54 -6.26 -2.69 -12.48
C TYR A 54 -6.56 -1.35 -13.13
N GLY A 55 -7.45 -0.59 -12.50
CA GLY A 55 -7.75 0.76 -12.90
C GLY A 55 -6.62 1.75 -12.59
N PRO A 56 -6.69 2.97 -13.13
CA PRO A 56 -5.74 4.02 -12.83
C PRO A 56 -5.79 4.37 -11.34
N THR A 57 -4.62 4.60 -10.74
CA THR A 57 -4.54 5.07 -9.36
C THR A 57 -4.64 6.59 -9.32
N ARG A 58 -5.56 7.11 -8.50
CA ARG A 58 -5.56 8.54 -8.14
C ARG A 58 -4.57 8.79 -7.01
N ARG A 59 -3.79 9.86 -7.13
CA ARG A 59 -2.88 10.36 -6.10
C ARG A 59 -3.13 11.85 -5.94
N LYS A 60 -2.92 12.37 -4.73
CA LYS A 60 -2.95 13.82 -4.50
C LYS A 60 -1.75 14.48 -5.21
N PRO A 61 -1.86 15.77 -5.59
CA PRO A 61 -0.72 16.57 -6.02
C PRO A 61 0.42 16.52 -5.01
N LEU A 62 1.66 16.71 -5.48
CA LEU A 62 2.85 16.53 -4.66
C LEU A 62 2.93 17.58 -3.55
N GLU A 63 2.57 18.82 -3.87
CA GLU A 63 2.50 19.96 -2.97
C GLU A 63 1.55 19.75 -1.77
N GLU A 64 0.58 18.83 -1.87
CA GLU A 64 -0.34 18.51 -0.78
C GLU A 64 0.21 17.46 0.19
N VAL A 65 1.21 16.66 -0.21
CA VAL A 65 1.63 15.45 0.53
C VAL A 65 3.12 15.36 0.80
N ALA A 66 3.95 16.11 0.08
CA ALA A 66 5.39 16.18 0.29
C ALA A 66 5.77 17.50 0.97
N PHE A 67 6.69 17.41 1.92
CA PHE A 67 7.25 18.55 2.62
C PHE A 67 8.77 18.55 2.49
N VAL A 68 9.38 19.74 2.40
CA VAL A 68 10.84 19.90 2.31
C VAL A 68 11.37 20.40 3.64
N GLU A 69 12.44 19.78 4.15
CA GLU A 69 13.12 20.08 5.42
C GLU A 69 12.28 19.97 6.71
N ARG A 70 11.02 20.44 6.71
CA ARG A 70 10.14 20.55 7.88
C ARG A 70 8.72 20.12 7.55
N TRP A 71 8.06 19.52 8.53
CA TRP A 71 6.65 19.16 8.41
C TRP A 71 5.78 20.39 8.19
N GLY A 72 4.92 20.36 7.17
CA GLY A 72 4.03 21.47 6.80
C GLY A 72 4.64 22.49 5.82
N GLU A 73 5.96 22.48 5.58
CA GLU A 73 6.57 23.25 4.49
C GLU A 73 6.38 22.52 3.17
N SER A 74 5.28 22.85 2.47
CA SER A 74 4.88 22.23 1.20
C SER A 74 6.03 22.23 0.18
N TRP A 75 6.21 21.08 -0.48
CA TRP A 75 7.14 20.95 -1.59
C TRP A 75 6.65 21.79 -2.78
N GLN A 76 7.49 22.70 -3.25
CA GLN A 76 7.24 23.58 -4.39
C GLN A 76 8.25 23.36 -5.51
N LEU A 77 7.86 23.72 -6.73
CA LEU A 77 8.78 23.77 -7.87
C LEU A 77 9.96 24.70 -7.54
N GLY A 78 11.19 24.18 -7.56
CA GLY A 78 12.39 24.93 -7.16
C GLY A 78 12.84 24.78 -5.70
N SER A 79 12.16 23.94 -4.90
CA SER A 79 12.61 23.60 -3.53
C SER A 79 14.00 22.93 -3.56
N PRO A 80 14.80 23.03 -2.48
CA PRO A 80 16.09 22.32 -2.39
C PRO A 80 15.92 20.83 -2.73
N GLY A 81 16.73 20.31 -3.66
CA GLY A 81 16.59 18.95 -4.19
C GLY A 81 15.75 18.82 -5.47
N TYR A 82 15.14 19.91 -5.96
CA TYR A 82 14.55 19.97 -7.29
C TYR A 82 15.64 20.13 -8.37
N THR A 83 16.04 19.04 -9.01
CA THR A 83 16.77 19.12 -10.29
C THR A 83 15.76 19.19 -11.43
N SER A 84 15.61 20.38 -12.02
CA SER A 84 14.95 20.55 -13.31
C SER A 84 15.79 19.82 -14.37
N ASN A 85 15.47 18.57 -14.66
CA ASN A 85 15.96 17.84 -15.84
C ASN A 85 14.97 16.71 -16.13
N ILE A 86 13.86 17.08 -16.79
CA ILE A 86 13.13 16.26 -17.77
C ILE A 86 12.88 17.17 -18.96
#